data_AF-A0A7K0Y5U3-F1
#
_entry.id   AF-A0A7K0Y5U3-F1
#
_cell.length_a   1.000
_cell.length_b   1.000
_cell.length_c   1.000
_cell.angle_alpha   90.00
_cell.angle_beta   90.00
_cell.angle_gamma   90.00
#
_symmetry.space_group_name_H-M   'P 1'
#
loop_
_entity.id
_entity.type
_entity.pdbx_description
1 polymer ?
#
loop_
_entity_poly.entity_id
_entity_poly.type
_entity_poly.pdbx_seq_one_letter_code
_entity_poly.pdbx_strand_id
1 'polypeptide(L)' 'MTYRVAMNLLWCVPGVGGSEEYLVRQLLGLSEIDHDFTIEVFAPKGFSERQPTIANLYLVH' A
#
# COMPACT_ATOMS: atom_id res chain seq x y z
N MET A 1 -16.00 10.46 9.82
CA MET A 1 -16.42 9.10 10.26
C MET A 1 -15.45 8.13 9.62
N THR A 2 -14.71 7.33 10.37
CA THR A 2 -13.60 6.59 9.78
C THR A 2 -14.05 5.30 9.09
N TYR A 3 -13.64 5.11 7.83
CA TYR A 3 -13.94 3.92 7.02
C TYR A 3 -12.73 3.00 6.98
N ARG A 4 -12.91 1.69 7.19
CA ARG A 4 -11.84 0.70 7.04
C ARG A 4 -11.82 0.14 5.62
N VAL A 5 -10.65 0.13 5.00
CA VAL A 5 -10.45 -0.33 3.63
C VAL A 5 -9.30 -1.35 3.58
N ALA A 6 -9.59 -2.52 3.03
CA ALA A 6 -8.57 -3.53 2.72
C ALA A 6 -8.08 -3.32 1.28
N MET A 7 -6.80 -3.00 1.10
CA MET A 7 -6.19 -2.88 -0.22
C MET A 7 -5.53 -4.21 -0.60
N ASN A 8 -6.12 -4.91 -1.56
CA ASN A 8 -5.60 -6.18 -2.04
C ASN A 8 -4.54 -5.97 -3.14
N LEU A 9 -3.27 -6.21 -2.78
CA LEU A 9 -2.12 -6.23 -3.68
C LEU A 9 -1.57 -7.64 -3.91
N LEU A 10 -2.25 -8.69 -3.46
CA LEU A 10 -1.77 -10.10 -3.55
C LEU A 10 -1.55 -10.58 -5.00
N TRP A 11 -2.10 -9.88 -5.98
CA TRP A 11 -1.90 -10.13 -7.41
C TRP A 11 -0.66 -9.42 -7.98
N CYS A 12 -0.10 -8.46 -7.26
CA CYS A 12 1.01 -7.63 -7.72
C CYS A 12 2.33 -8.38 -7.50
N VAL A 13 2.94 -8.88 -8.57
CA VAL A 13 4.25 -9.56 -8.48
C VAL A 13 5.33 -8.55 -8.05
N PRO A 14 5.99 -8.74 -6.90
CA PRO A 14 6.97 -7.77 -6.43
C PRO A 14 8.20 -7.73 -7.35
N GLY A 15 8.61 -6.53 -7.76
CA GLY A 15 9.87 -6.32 -8.47
C GLY A 15 9.86 -6.37 -9.97
N VAL A 16 8.68 -6.52 -10.55
CA VAL A 16 8.51 -6.47 -12.00
C VAL A 16 8.29 -5.03 -12.50
N GLY A 17 8.06 -4.07 -11.59
CA GLY A 17 7.73 -2.69 -11.94
C GLY A 17 6.29 -2.56 -12.47
N GLY A 18 5.93 -1.39 -12.99
CA GLY A 18 4.58 -1.15 -13.51
C GLY A 18 3.54 -1.01 -12.41
N SER A 19 2.67 -2.01 -12.24
CA SER A 19 1.54 -1.94 -11.29
C SER A 19 1.98 -1.61 -9.86
N GLU A 20 3.06 -2.22 -9.38
CA GLU A 20 3.62 -1.93 -8.04
C GLU A 20 3.94 -0.45 -7.88
N GLU A 21 4.63 0.15 -8.87
CA GLU A 21 5.06 1.55 -8.81
C GLU A 21 3.89 2.53 -8.86
N TYR A 22 2.84 2.20 -9.62
CA TYR A 22 1.63 3.02 -9.65
C TYR A 22 0.87 2.97 -8.34
N LEU A 23 0.73 1.78 -7.75
CA LEU A 23 0.03 1.58 -6.49
C LEU A 23 0.79 2.21 -5.31
N VAL A 24 2.11 2.06 -5.29
CA VAL A 24 2.97 2.75 -4.30
C VAL A 24 2.81 4.26 -4.40
N ARG A 25 2.81 4.84 -5.61
CA ARG A 25 2.58 6.28 -5.81
C ARG A 25 1.21 6.72 -5.32
N GLN A 26 0.17 5.93 -5.54
CA GLN A 26 -1.18 6.23 -5.04
C GLN A 26 -1.26 6.17 -3.52
N LEU A 27 -0.65 5.17 -2.88
CA LEU A 27 -0.56 5.08 -1.42
C LEU A 27 0.24 6.24 -0.83
N LEU A 28 1.36 6.64 -1.44
CA LEU A 28 2.11 7.82 -1.01
C LEU A 28 1.26 9.09 -1.08
N GLY A 29 0.63 9.37 -2.23
CA GLY A 29 -0.23 10.55 -2.37
C GLY A 29 -1.42 10.53 -1.41
N LEU A 30 -1.94 9.35 -1.08
CA LEU A 30 -3.02 9.21 -0.11
C LEU A 30 -2.55 9.58 1.31
N SER A 31 -1.32 9.25 1.70
CA SER A 31 -0.74 9.67 2.99
C SER A 31 -0.49 11.17 3.11
N GLU A 32 -0.51 11.91 1.99
CA GLU A 32 -0.22 13.35 1.93
C GLU A 32 -1.48 14.22 1.99
N ILE A 33 -2.68 13.63 1.98
CA ILE A 33 -3.95 14.34 2.03
C ILE A 33 -4.76 13.99 3.28
N ASP A 34 -5.63 14.91 3.71
CA ASP A 34 -6.58 14.63 4.77
C ASP A 34 -7.69 13.70 4.25
N HIS A 35 -7.90 12.57 4.93
CA HIS A 35 -8.90 11.58 4.56
C HIS A 35 -9.41 10.77 5.75
N ASP A 36 -10.64 10.30 5.64
CA ASP A 36 -11.34 9.51 6.67
C ASP A 36 -11.10 7.99 6.58
N PHE A 37 -10.10 7.52 5.81
CA PHE A 37 -9.83 6.08 5.64
C PHE A 37 -8.76 5.54 6.59
N THR A 38 -8.99 4.36 7.16
CA THR A 38 -7.96 3.49 7.73
C THR A 38 -7.69 2.36 6.76
N ILE A 39 -6.47 2.29 6.25
CA ILE A 39 -6.10 1.38 5.16
C ILE A 39 -5.19 0.29 5.71
N GLU A 40 -5.53 -0.95 5.39
CA GLU A 40 -4.69 -2.13 5.62
C GLU A 40 -4.35 -2.74 4.25
N VAL A 41 -3.06 -2.97 4.01
CA VAL A 41 -2.56 -3.46 2.73
C VAL A 41 -2.30 -4.96 2.86
N PHE A 42 -2.79 -5.76 1.92
CA PHE A 42 -2.54 -7.20 1.84
C PHE A 42 -1.62 -7.43 0.64
N ALA A 43 -0.37 -7.81 0.87
CA ALA A 43 0.65 -7.86 -0.17
C ALA A 43 1.44 -9.18 -0.16
N PRO A 44 2.05 -9.58 -1.29
CA PRO A 44 2.89 -10.76 -1.31
C PRO A 44 4.12 -10.59 -0.41
N LYS A 45 4.69 -11.73 0.02
CA LYS A 45 5.97 -11.76 0.72
C LYS A 45 7.04 -10.99 -0.06
N GLY A 46 7.88 -10.22 0.63
CA GLY A 46 8.89 -9.38 -0.01
C GLY A 46 8.43 -7.94 -0.27
N PHE A 47 7.13 -7.64 -0.17
CA PHE A 47 6.62 -6.30 -0.46
C PHE A 47 7.15 -5.27 0.53
N SER A 48 7.06 -5.54 1.83
CA SER A 48 7.50 -4.62 2.88
C SER A 48 9.01 -4.35 2.84
N GLU A 49 9.83 -5.36 2.51
CA GLU A 49 11.28 -5.17 2.34
C GLU A 49 11.61 -4.27 1.14
N ARG A 50 10.83 -4.35 0.06
CA ARG A 50 11.01 -3.54 -1.14
C ARG A 50 10.43 -2.14 -1.02
N GLN A 51 9.32 -2.00 -0.31
CA GLN A 51 8.57 -0.75 -0.15
C GLN A 51 8.49 -0.34 1.33
N PRO A 52 9.65 -0.11 1.98
CA PRO A 52 9.69 0.18 3.42
C PRO A 52 8.94 1.45 3.78
N THR A 53 8.91 2.45 2.89
CA THR A 53 8.14 3.68 3.09
C THR A 53 6.64 3.38 3.23
N ILE A 54 6.08 2.52 2.37
CA ILE A 54 4.67 2.13 2.46
C ILE A 54 4.41 1.31 3.73
N ALA A 55 5.31 0.39 4.07
CA ALA A 55 5.19 -0.43 5.28
C ALA A 55 5.29 0.39 6.58
N ASN A 56 5.91 1.57 6.55
CA ASN A 56 5.94 2.50 7.68
C ASN A 56 4.68 3.37 7.79
N LEU A 57 3.97 3.58 6.67
CA LEU A 57 2.76 4.42 6.61
C LEU A 57 1.47 3.61 6.86
N TYR A 58 1.47 2.33 6.52
CA TYR A 58 0.29 1.47 6.55
C TYR A 58 0.58 0.14 7.23
N LEU A 59 -0.45 -0.47 7.82
CA LEU A 59 -0.37 -1.87 8.26
C LEU A 59 -0.37 -2.78 7.02
N VAL A 60 0.70 -3.56 6.85
CA VAL A 60 0.86 -4.52 5.74
C VAL A 60 0.78 -5.95 6.28
N HIS A 61 -0.06 -6.77 5.65
CA HIS A 61 -0.23 -8.21 5.88
C HIS A 61 0.41 -9.03 4.76
#